data_AF-A0A365CWW0-F1
#
_entry.id   AF-A0A365CWW0-F1
#
_cell.length_a   1.000
_cell.length_b   1.000
_cell.length_c   1.000
_cell.angle_alpha   90.00
_cell.angle_beta   90.00
_cell.angle_gamma   90.00
#
_symmetry.space_group_name_H-M   'P 1'
#
loop_
_entity.id
_entity.type
_entity.pdbx_description
1 polymer ?
#
loop_
_entity_poly.entity_id
_entity_poly.type
_entity_poly.pdbx_seq_one_letter_code
_entity_poly.pdbx_strand_id
1 'polypeptide(L)'
;MSVGETAPVDDQTRETGKLLKRVPGRARPQKEALREFEKAVAELRQRYQPVFWPLFVPEPKDMFRWRVQLECGCTREVYTRGEDKYPDDRSYLDLITRCRLPSGEYWCTTDHGRTQKPYRDIVEWVDRKVTEFPADPEEPEYDWMDAEDWAKIRKPEPHSSAFWRVKLACGHYAQVCTDVDWKPENGPRLVSEERIEEIRRDFEESWAAEGHTGWPHEGPERDHIRKMIDLRWPRPEPERDCFTCTHVRRITGYQRIGWLVSKTSPAPAPSPNIDRKKIAARLAAAEAEVQRLRKQLDNPDDA
;
A
#
# COMPACT_ATOMS: atom_id res chain seq x y z
N MET A 1 -5.82 -25.46 -20.12
CA MET A 1 -4.40 -25.36 -19.73
C MET A 1 -4.30 -24.35 -18.60
N SER A 2 -3.59 -24.75 -17.55
CA SER A 2 -3.73 -24.26 -16.17
C SER A 2 -3.59 -22.75 -16.01
N VAL A 3 -4.47 -22.20 -15.19
CA VAL A 3 -4.36 -20.86 -14.59
C VAL A 3 -3.12 -20.90 -13.69
N GLY A 4 -2.03 -20.30 -14.17
CA GLY A 4 -0.83 -20.10 -13.37
C GLY A 4 -1.13 -19.07 -12.29
N GLU A 5 -1.43 -19.56 -11.09
CA GLU A 5 -1.42 -18.82 -9.84
C GLU A 5 -0.03 -18.19 -9.68
N THR A 6 0.11 -16.91 -10.01
CA THR A 6 1.30 -16.14 -9.62
C THR A 6 1.20 -15.88 -8.13
N ALA A 7 1.83 -16.77 -7.37
CA ALA A 7 2.03 -16.62 -5.94
C ALA A 7 2.64 -15.24 -5.66
N PRO A 8 2.15 -14.49 -4.65
CA PRO A 8 2.87 -13.32 -4.18
C PRO A 8 4.28 -13.76 -3.77
N VAL A 9 5.30 -12.98 -4.13
CA VAL A 9 6.65 -13.15 -3.63
C VAL A 9 6.56 -13.05 -2.11
N ASP A 10 6.58 -14.23 -1.50
CA ASP A 10 6.26 -14.45 -0.11
C ASP A 10 7.47 -13.98 0.70
N ASP A 11 7.30 -12.87 1.42
CA ASP A 11 8.27 -12.31 2.37
C ASP A 11 8.30 -13.20 3.64
N GLN A 12 8.52 -14.51 3.44
CA GLN A 12 8.43 -15.58 4.44
C GLN A 12 9.51 -15.49 5.54
N THR A 13 10.36 -14.46 5.53
CA THR A 13 11.39 -14.23 6.56
C THR A 13 11.07 -13.09 7.52
N ARG A 14 9.94 -12.40 7.36
CA ARG A 14 9.49 -11.40 8.34
C ARG A 14 8.89 -12.08 9.57
N GLU A 15 9.63 -12.11 10.66
CA GLU A 15 9.05 -12.39 11.98
C GLU A 15 8.00 -11.31 12.30
N THR A 16 6.74 -11.72 12.32
CA THR A 16 5.58 -10.88 12.62
C THR A 16 5.75 -10.19 13.98
N GLY A 17 5.43 -8.90 14.08
CA GLY A 17 5.47 -8.19 15.36
C GLY A 17 6.82 -7.55 15.71
N LYS A 18 7.88 -7.73 14.90
CA LYS A 18 9.22 -7.17 15.15
C LYS A 18 9.27 -5.65 15.30
N LEU A 19 8.34 -4.94 14.65
CA LEU A 19 8.33 -3.48 14.63
C LEU A 19 7.49 -2.87 15.76
N LEU A 20 7.04 -3.68 16.73
CA LEU A 20 6.35 -3.18 17.93
C LEU A 20 7.27 -2.26 18.73
N LYS A 21 6.91 -0.98 18.82
CA LYS A 21 7.64 0.01 19.61
C LYS A 21 6.75 1.17 20.03
N ARG A 22 7.26 2.00 20.94
CA ARG A 22 6.60 3.27 21.27
C ARG A 22 6.76 4.24 20.09
N VAL A 23 5.64 4.73 19.56
CA VAL A 23 5.64 5.65 18.40
C VAL A 23 5.47 7.10 18.88
N PRO A 24 6.28 8.07 18.40
CA PRO A 24 6.25 9.47 18.87
C PRO A 24 4.90 10.16 18.69
N GLY A 25 4.44 10.96 19.67
CA GLY A 25 3.19 11.75 19.65
C GLY A 25 2.00 11.09 20.38
N ARG A 26 0.76 11.51 20.10
CA ARG A 26 -0.46 11.00 20.76
C ARG A 26 -1.43 10.38 19.76
N ALA A 27 -2.20 9.39 20.23
CA ALA A 27 -3.32 8.85 19.49
C ALA A 27 -4.48 9.86 19.48
N ARG A 28 -5.23 9.88 18.39
CA ARG A 28 -6.45 10.67 18.24
C ARG A 28 -7.53 10.15 19.19
N PRO A 29 -8.42 11.03 19.69
CA PRO A 29 -9.59 10.61 20.47
C PRO A 29 -10.39 9.53 19.73
N GLN A 30 -10.81 8.49 20.47
CA GLN A 30 -11.54 7.36 19.89
C GLN A 30 -12.81 7.78 19.14
N LYS A 31 -13.56 8.76 19.68
CA LYS A 31 -14.76 9.31 19.05
C LYS A 31 -14.48 9.93 17.68
N GLU A 32 -13.37 10.65 17.55
CA GLU A 32 -12.97 11.27 16.28
C GLU A 32 -12.54 10.22 15.26
N ALA A 33 -11.71 9.25 15.70
CA ALA A 33 -11.27 8.15 14.86
C ALA A 33 -12.44 7.27 14.38
N LEU A 34 -13.48 7.07 15.20
CA LEU A 34 -14.70 6.36 14.84
C LEU A 34 -15.51 7.13 13.80
N ARG A 35 -15.70 8.44 14.00
CA ARG A 35 -16.44 9.31 13.06
C ARG A 35 -15.81 9.31 11.67
N GLU A 36 -14.48 9.43 11.57
CA GLU A 36 -13.78 9.36 10.28
C GLU A 36 -13.90 7.99 9.62
N PHE A 37 -13.76 6.93 10.43
CA PHE A 37 -13.91 5.55 9.94
C PHE A 37 -15.32 5.30 9.37
N GLU A 38 -16.36 5.74 10.08
CA GLU A 38 -17.75 5.62 9.64
C GLU A 38 -18.02 6.42 8.36
N LYS A 39 -17.42 7.60 8.21
CA LYS A 39 -17.48 8.37 6.95
C LYS A 39 -16.88 7.58 5.79
N ALA A 40 -15.67 7.03 5.97
CA ALA A 40 -15.01 6.22 4.93
C ALA A 40 -15.80 4.94 4.61
N VAL A 41 -16.42 4.31 5.62
CA VAL A 41 -17.30 3.15 5.43
C VAL A 41 -18.57 3.52 4.66
N ALA A 42 -19.17 4.69 4.92
CA ALA A 42 -20.33 5.16 4.17
C ALA A 42 -20.00 5.36 2.68
N GLU A 43 -18.87 5.98 2.36
CA GLU A 43 -18.36 6.10 0.99
C GLU A 43 -18.12 4.72 0.34
N LEU A 44 -17.62 3.75 1.11
CA LEU A 44 -17.42 2.39 0.62
C LEU A 44 -18.74 1.67 0.34
N ARG A 45 -19.76 1.86 1.18
CA ARG A 45 -21.11 1.28 0.97
C ARG A 45 -21.79 1.80 -0.28
N GLN A 46 -21.49 3.02 -0.72
CA GLN A 46 -21.99 3.55 -1.99
C GLN A 46 -21.42 2.82 -3.21
N ARG A 47 -20.24 2.17 -3.07
CA ARG A 47 -19.58 1.45 -4.17
C ARG A 47 -20.01 0.00 -4.32
N TYR A 48 -20.59 -0.59 -3.28
CA TYR A 48 -20.95 -2.00 -3.25
C TYR A 48 -22.43 -2.20 -2.96
N GLN A 49 -23.06 -3.16 -3.66
CA GLN A 49 -24.42 -3.57 -3.32
C GLN A 49 -24.48 -4.14 -1.90
N PRO A 50 -25.62 -3.99 -1.17
CA PRO A 50 -25.75 -4.43 0.22
C PRO A 50 -25.37 -5.89 0.48
N VAL A 51 -25.63 -6.79 -0.46
CA VAL A 51 -25.28 -8.22 -0.36
C VAL A 51 -23.78 -8.46 -0.21
N PHE A 52 -22.95 -7.56 -0.73
CA PHE A 52 -21.48 -7.66 -0.68
C PHE A 52 -20.86 -6.97 0.54
N TRP A 53 -21.65 -6.23 1.33
CA TRP A 53 -21.14 -5.49 2.50
C TRP A 53 -20.42 -6.38 3.51
N PRO A 54 -20.92 -7.58 3.89
CA PRO A 54 -20.22 -8.44 4.85
C PRO A 54 -18.80 -8.84 4.44
N LEU A 55 -18.50 -8.83 3.14
CA LEU A 55 -17.20 -9.21 2.61
C LEU A 55 -16.25 -8.01 2.55
N PHE A 56 -16.71 -6.89 1.96
CA PHE A 56 -15.83 -5.77 1.61
C PHE A 56 -15.90 -4.60 2.60
N VAL A 57 -17.01 -4.42 3.29
CA VAL A 57 -17.22 -3.26 4.17
C VAL A 57 -16.83 -3.63 5.60
N PRO A 58 -15.75 -3.06 6.15
CA PRO A 58 -15.32 -3.39 7.51
C PRO A 58 -16.29 -2.82 8.55
N GLU A 59 -16.58 -3.61 9.59
CA GLU A 59 -17.37 -3.14 10.72
C GLU A 59 -16.48 -2.50 11.79
N PRO A 60 -16.91 -1.37 12.41
CA PRO A 60 -16.10 -0.69 13.43
C PRO A 60 -15.71 -1.58 14.62
N LYS A 61 -16.55 -2.55 14.99
CA LYS A 61 -16.33 -3.47 16.13
C LYS A 61 -15.18 -4.46 15.91
N ASP A 62 -14.85 -4.73 14.65
CA ASP A 62 -13.81 -5.68 14.26
C ASP A 62 -12.47 -4.98 14.00
N MET A 63 -12.44 -3.65 14.03
CA MET A 63 -11.25 -2.87 13.74
C MET A 63 -10.40 -2.65 14.98
N PHE A 64 -9.12 -2.97 14.87
CA PHE A 64 -8.10 -2.61 15.84
C PHE A 64 -7.31 -1.41 15.35
N ARG A 65 -7.04 -0.47 16.26
CA ARG A 65 -6.33 0.77 15.97
C ARG A 65 -4.84 0.61 16.26
N TRP A 66 -4.05 1.04 15.30
CA TRP A 66 -2.60 1.10 15.40
C TRP A 66 -2.11 2.50 15.12
N ARG A 67 -0.97 2.82 15.72
CA ARG A 67 -0.18 3.99 15.35
C ARG A 67 1.06 3.50 14.64
N VAL A 68 1.30 3.93 13.41
CA VAL A 68 2.47 3.54 12.61
C VAL A 68 3.43 4.71 12.48
N GLN A 69 4.72 4.43 12.58
CA GLN A 69 5.80 5.35 12.22
C GLN A 69 6.32 4.97 10.84
N LEU A 70 6.40 5.98 9.96
CA LEU A 70 6.95 5.84 8.62
C LEU A 70 8.45 6.18 8.63
N GLU A 71 9.20 5.72 7.63
CA GLU A 71 10.64 6.00 7.51
C GLU A 71 10.94 7.51 7.39
N CYS A 72 10.01 8.31 6.88
CA CYS A 72 10.11 9.77 6.86
C CYS A 72 9.86 10.44 8.23
N GLY A 73 9.67 9.66 9.29
CA GLY A 73 9.37 10.14 10.64
C GLY A 73 7.90 10.48 10.89
N CYS A 74 7.07 10.62 9.84
CA CYS A 74 5.64 10.85 10.00
C CYS A 74 4.97 9.71 10.76
N THR A 75 3.95 10.06 11.53
CA THR A 75 3.13 9.10 12.26
C THR A 75 1.70 9.12 11.73
N ARG A 76 1.13 7.94 11.49
CA ARG A 76 -0.25 7.78 11.01
C ARG A 76 -1.00 6.79 11.90
N GLU A 77 -2.32 6.92 11.95
CA GLU A 77 -3.17 5.89 12.54
C GLU A 77 -3.75 5.02 11.43
N VAL A 78 -3.72 3.71 11.63
CA VAL A 78 -4.24 2.73 10.69
C VAL A 78 -5.12 1.71 11.42
N TYR A 79 -5.97 1.02 10.66
CA TYR A 79 -6.92 0.05 11.18
C TYR A 79 -6.68 -1.33 10.55
N THR A 80 -6.69 -2.38 11.36
CA THR A 80 -6.64 -3.78 10.90
C THR A 80 -7.86 -4.55 11.40
N ARG A 81 -8.18 -5.66 10.73
CA ARG A 81 -9.20 -6.61 11.22
C ARG A 81 -8.58 -7.44 12.35
N GLY A 82 -8.89 -7.09 13.59
CA GLY A 82 -8.33 -7.74 14.79
C GLY A 82 -6.94 -7.25 15.19
N GLU A 83 -6.52 -7.64 16.39
CA GLU A 83 -5.26 -7.21 17.04
C GLU A 83 -4.03 -8.05 16.67
N ASP A 84 -4.25 -9.20 16.04
CA ASP A 84 -3.18 -10.13 15.61
C ASP A 84 -2.73 -9.89 14.16
N LYS A 85 -3.34 -8.92 13.48
CA LYS A 85 -2.94 -8.49 12.14
C LYS A 85 -2.10 -7.23 12.25
N TYR A 86 -0.80 -7.36 11.98
CA TYR A 86 0.12 -6.25 12.12
C TYR A 86 0.05 -5.30 10.93
N PRO A 87 0.29 -3.99 11.13
CA PRO A 87 0.26 -3.01 10.06
C PRO A 87 1.25 -3.28 8.92
N ASP A 88 2.37 -3.94 9.18
CA ASP A 88 3.44 -4.20 8.22
C ASP A 88 3.25 -5.45 7.37
N ASP A 89 2.38 -6.37 7.79
CA ASP A 89 1.97 -7.53 6.98
C ASP A 89 0.97 -7.14 5.88
N ARG A 90 0.42 -5.92 5.95
CA ARG A 90 -0.63 -5.46 5.06
C ARG A 90 -0.08 -4.80 3.80
N SER A 91 -0.66 -5.17 2.67
CA SER A 91 -0.56 -4.43 1.41
C SER A 91 -1.65 -3.35 1.34
N TYR A 92 -1.26 -2.10 1.59
CA TYR A 92 -2.17 -0.94 1.47
C TYR A 92 -2.45 -0.64 0.00
N LEU A 93 -3.47 0.17 -0.27
CA LEU A 93 -3.76 0.61 -1.64
C LEU A 93 -2.95 1.86 -1.95
N ASP A 94 -2.33 1.86 -3.13
CA ASP A 94 -1.88 3.06 -3.81
C ASP A 94 -3.10 3.95 -4.10
N LEU A 95 -3.04 5.22 -3.73
CA LEU A 95 -4.18 6.13 -3.86
C LEU A 95 -4.43 6.56 -5.32
N ILE A 96 -3.44 6.43 -6.19
CA ILE A 96 -3.47 6.83 -7.60
C ILE A 96 -3.72 5.63 -8.48
N THR A 97 -2.81 4.65 -8.46
CA THR A 97 -2.89 3.48 -9.34
C THR A 97 -3.94 2.46 -8.86
N ARG A 98 -4.43 2.61 -7.62
CA ARG A 98 -5.32 1.66 -6.93
C ARG A 98 -4.75 0.25 -6.83
N CYS A 99 -3.48 0.05 -7.17
CA CYS A 99 -2.77 -1.21 -7.01
C CYS A 99 -2.39 -1.41 -5.55
N ARG A 100 -2.12 -2.66 -5.17
CA ARG A 100 -1.63 -2.98 -3.83
C ARG A 100 -0.15 -2.58 -3.75
N LEU A 101 0.20 -1.80 -2.74
CA LEU A 101 1.58 -1.53 -2.37
C LEU A 101 2.25 -2.80 -1.83
N PRO A 102 3.57 -2.94 -2.00
CA PRO A 102 4.36 -3.90 -1.25
C PRO A 102 4.02 -3.92 0.25
N SER A 103 4.09 -5.09 0.88
CA SER A 103 3.72 -5.24 2.29
C SER A 103 4.61 -4.40 3.21
N GLY A 104 3.96 -3.65 4.08
CA GLY A 104 4.61 -2.76 5.04
C GLY A 104 4.96 -1.40 4.48
N GLU A 105 4.44 -1.05 3.31
CA GLU A 105 4.49 0.30 2.77
C GLU A 105 3.16 1.03 2.97
N TYR A 106 3.23 2.34 3.18
CA TYR A 106 2.08 3.18 3.44
C TYR A 106 2.18 4.52 2.71
N TRP A 107 1.05 5.03 2.21
CA TRP A 107 0.99 6.32 1.53
C TRP A 107 1.11 7.49 2.51
N CYS A 108 2.21 8.24 2.45
CA CYS A 108 2.38 9.46 3.23
C CYS A 108 1.76 10.66 2.50
N THR A 109 0.79 11.33 3.12
CA THR A 109 0.19 12.56 2.58
C THR A 109 0.86 13.84 3.08
N THR A 110 1.94 13.73 3.84
CA THR A 110 2.70 14.89 4.30
C THR A 110 3.55 15.40 3.15
N ASP A 111 3.54 16.70 2.92
CA ASP A 111 4.49 17.32 2.00
C ASP A 111 5.89 17.28 2.63
N HIS A 112 6.82 16.63 1.93
CA HIS A 112 8.22 16.52 2.31
C HIS A 112 9.12 17.44 1.47
N GLY A 113 8.53 18.40 0.76
CA GLY A 113 9.20 19.26 -0.19
C GLY A 113 9.41 18.57 -1.54
N ARG A 114 10.26 19.18 -2.37
CA ARG A 114 10.54 18.71 -3.73
C ARG A 114 11.14 17.31 -3.67
N THR A 115 10.32 16.32 -4.03
CA THR A 115 10.77 14.93 -4.07
C THR A 115 11.52 14.70 -5.36
N GLN A 116 12.73 14.15 -5.27
CA GLN A 116 13.48 13.71 -6.45
C GLN A 116 12.67 12.66 -7.21
N LYS A 117 12.66 12.74 -8.55
CA LYS A 117 12.01 11.73 -9.39
C LYS A 117 12.74 10.39 -9.25
N PRO A 118 12.10 9.36 -8.67
CA PRO A 118 12.74 8.07 -8.50
C PRO A 118 12.50 7.25 -9.76
N TYR A 119 13.38 7.40 -10.74
CA TYR A 119 13.35 6.56 -11.94
C TYR A 119 13.60 5.10 -11.56
N ARG A 120 12.75 4.21 -12.08
CA ARG A 120 12.78 2.77 -11.82
C ARG A 120 12.57 2.03 -13.13
N ASP A 121 13.40 1.02 -13.36
CA ASP A 121 13.29 0.15 -14.52
C ASP A 121 11.92 -0.54 -14.54
N ILE A 122 11.38 -0.73 -15.75
CA ILE A 122 10.23 -1.58 -16.00
C ILE A 122 10.71 -3.04 -15.98
N VAL A 123 10.18 -3.83 -15.04
CA VAL A 123 10.55 -5.25 -14.89
C VAL A 123 9.49 -6.20 -15.42
N GLU A 124 8.25 -5.74 -15.62
CA GLU A 124 7.14 -6.57 -16.07
C GLU A 124 6.09 -5.75 -16.83
N TRP A 125 5.61 -6.28 -17.96
CA TRP A 125 4.47 -5.76 -18.72
C TRP A 125 3.25 -6.63 -18.41
N VAL A 126 2.25 -6.07 -17.73
CA VAL A 126 1.24 -6.87 -17.01
C VAL A 126 -0.01 -7.06 -17.84
N ASP A 127 -0.69 -5.96 -18.18
CA ASP A 127 -1.87 -5.97 -19.03
C ASP A 127 -1.89 -4.76 -19.95
N ARG A 128 -2.63 -4.92 -21.04
CA ARG A 128 -2.78 -3.96 -22.12
C ARG A 128 -4.24 -3.62 -22.28
N LYS A 129 -4.53 -2.31 -22.28
CA LYS A 129 -5.83 -1.78 -22.66
C LYS A 129 -5.65 -0.86 -23.87
N VAL A 130 -6.38 -1.13 -24.94
CA VAL A 130 -6.49 -0.18 -26.06
C VAL A 130 -7.60 0.81 -25.73
N THR A 131 -7.29 2.09 -25.88
CA THR A 131 -8.26 3.17 -25.75
C THR A 131 -8.34 3.91 -27.07
N GLU A 132 -9.57 4.14 -27.53
CA GLU A 132 -9.87 4.93 -28.72
C GLU A 132 -10.08 6.39 -28.29
N PHE A 133 -9.51 7.30 -29.06
CA PHE A 133 -9.62 8.74 -28.88
C PHE A 133 -10.25 9.37 -30.12
N PRO A 134 -11.07 10.42 -29.95
CA PRO A 134 -11.50 11.23 -31.09
C PRO A 134 -10.28 11.88 -31.76
N ALA A 135 -10.52 12.51 -32.91
CA ALA A 135 -9.54 13.44 -33.47
C ALA A 135 -9.23 14.54 -32.45
N ASP A 136 -7.96 14.88 -32.33
CA ASP A 136 -7.52 15.99 -31.52
C ASP A 136 -8.07 17.31 -32.10
N PRO A 137 -8.43 18.29 -31.24
CA PRO A 137 -8.97 19.57 -31.69
C PRO A 137 -8.00 20.32 -32.61
N GLU A 138 -8.53 21.17 -33.49
CA GLU A 138 -7.71 21.96 -34.42
C GLU A 138 -6.86 23.00 -33.69
N GLU A 139 -7.42 23.63 -32.66
CA GLU A 139 -6.74 24.56 -31.77
C GLU A 139 -6.34 23.85 -30.46
N PRO A 140 -5.19 24.20 -29.86
CA PRO A 140 -4.77 23.62 -28.59
C PRO A 140 -5.73 24.04 -27.47
N GLU A 141 -6.13 23.09 -26.63
CA GLU A 141 -6.94 23.36 -25.43
C GLU A 141 -6.08 23.87 -24.24
N TYR A 142 -4.78 24.05 -24.45
CA TYR A 142 -3.81 24.34 -23.41
C TYR A 142 -3.17 25.72 -23.62
N ASP A 143 -3.33 26.62 -22.64
CA ASP A 143 -2.79 28.00 -22.70
C ASP A 143 -1.26 28.07 -22.85
N TRP A 144 -0.53 27.00 -22.53
CA TRP A 144 0.93 26.93 -22.60
C TRP A 144 1.47 26.42 -23.93
N MET A 145 0.61 26.00 -24.87
CA MET A 145 1.01 25.45 -26.16
C MET A 145 0.51 26.33 -27.29
N ASP A 146 1.43 26.78 -28.15
CA ASP A 146 1.04 27.53 -29.34
C ASP A 146 0.51 26.61 -30.46
N ALA A 147 -0.14 27.23 -31.45
CA ALA A 147 -0.76 26.52 -32.55
C ALA A 147 0.27 25.83 -33.47
N GLU A 148 1.50 26.34 -33.57
CA GLU A 148 2.52 25.76 -34.43
C GLU A 148 3.04 24.44 -33.85
N ASP A 149 3.36 24.44 -32.56
CA ASP A 149 3.81 23.25 -31.84
C ASP A 149 2.69 22.23 -31.67
N TRP A 150 1.46 22.69 -31.44
CA TRP A 150 0.29 21.83 -31.45
C TRP A 150 0.12 21.11 -32.80
N ALA A 151 0.24 21.83 -33.90
CA ALA A 151 0.12 21.25 -35.24
C ALA A 151 1.17 20.15 -35.51
N LYS A 152 2.34 20.19 -34.86
CA LYS A 152 3.40 19.17 -34.98
C LYS A 152 3.07 17.87 -34.26
N ILE A 153 2.23 17.90 -33.21
CA ILE A 153 1.97 16.73 -32.36
C ILE A 153 0.52 16.21 -32.43
N ARG A 154 -0.44 17.06 -32.83
CA ARG A 154 -1.87 16.71 -32.86
C ARG A 154 -2.18 15.55 -33.81
N LYS A 155 -3.19 14.77 -33.47
CA LYS A 155 -3.75 13.69 -34.28
C LYS A 155 -5.06 14.17 -34.94
N PRO A 156 -5.03 14.63 -36.21
CA PRO A 156 -6.21 15.18 -36.88
C PRO A 156 -7.33 14.15 -37.16
N GLU A 157 -7.02 12.86 -37.02
CA GLU A 157 -7.95 11.75 -37.23
C GLU A 157 -8.15 10.98 -35.91
N PRO A 158 -9.30 10.31 -35.73
CA PRO A 158 -9.49 9.39 -34.61
C PRO A 158 -8.36 8.37 -34.56
N HIS A 159 -7.84 8.15 -33.35
CA HIS A 159 -6.67 7.31 -33.16
C HIS A 159 -6.85 6.40 -31.96
N SER A 160 -5.94 5.44 -31.83
CA SER A 160 -5.95 4.48 -30.73
C SER A 160 -4.55 4.37 -30.16
N SER A 161 -4.48 4.21 -28.84
CA SER A 161 -3.22 3.99 -28.13
C SER A 161 -3.35 2.80 -27.19
N ALA A 162 -2.27 2.04 -27.06
CA ALA A 162 -2.18 0.96 -26.09
C ALA A 162 -1.62 1.50 -24.78
N PHE A 163 -2.40 1.35 -23.71
CA PHE A 163 -1.96 1.64 -22.34
C PHE A 163 -1.61 0.35 -21.66
N TRP A 164 -0.33 0.23 -21.31
CA TRP A 164 0.19 -0.89 -20.56
C TRP A 164 0.25 -0.53 -19.09
N ARG A 165 -0.27 -1.43 -18.24
CA ARG A 165 0.11 -1.46 -16.84
C ARG A 165 1.44 -2.19 -16.72
N VAL A 166 2.44 -1.51 -16.17
CA VAL A 166 3.79 -2.06 -15.99
C VAL A 166 4.14 -2.12 -14.50
N LYS A 167 4.91 -3.12 -14.11
CA LYS A 167 5.53 -3.19 -12.78
C LYS A 167 6.95 -2.66 -12.86
N LEU A 168 7.29 -1.80 -11.93
CA LEU A 168 8.62 -1.21 -11.80
C LEU A 168 9.49 -2.02 -10.83
N ALA A 169 10.80 -1.86 -10.91
CA ALA A 169 11.77 -2.58 -10.06
C ALA A 169 11.55 -2.36 -8.56
N CYS A 170 10.93 -1.24 -8.16
CA CYS A 170 10.55 -0.97 -6.77
C CYS A 170 9.30 -1.75 -6.30
N GLY A 171 8.63 -2.51 -7.19
CA GLY A 171 7.40 -3.24 -6.91
C GLY A 171 6.11 -2.43 -7.09
N HIS A 172 6.20 -1.14 -7.43
CA HIS A 172 5.03 -0.30 -7.76
C HIS A 172 4.63 -0.43 -9.22
N TYR A 173 3.45 0.06 -9.55
CA TYR A 173 2.90 0.02 -10.90
C TYR A 173 2.88 1.41 -11.53
N ALA A 174 3.05 1.46 -12.84
CA ALA A 174 2.89 2.67 -13.63
C ALA A 174 2.11 2.36 -14.91
N GLN A 175 1.76 3.41 -15.65
CA GLN A 175 1.17 3.29 -16.98
C GLN A 175 2.16 3.76 -18.03
N VAL A 176 2.27 3.00 -19.12
CA VAL A 176 3.08 3.35 -20.29
C VAL A 176 2.18 3.32 -21.52
N CYS A 177 2.27 4.38 -22.34
CA CYS A 177 1.53 4.49 -23.59
C CYS A 177 2.43 4.07 -24.76
N THR A 178 1.91 3.23 -25.65
CA THR A 178 2.59 2.79 -26.87
C THR A 178 1.64 2.80 -28.07
N ASP A 179 2.21 2.65 -29.27
CA ASP A 179 1.44 2.31 -30.45
C ASP A 179 0.68 0.98 -30.24
N VAL A 180 -0.43 0.81 -30.95
CA VAL A 180 -1.36 -0.33 -30.76
C VAL A 180 -0.70 -1.65 -31.15
N ASP A 181 0.12 -1.65 -32.19
CA ASP A 181 0.81 -2.83 -32.73
C ASP A 181 2.11 -3.17 -31.98
N TRP A 182 2.60 -2.25 -31.15
CA TRP A 182 3.78 -2.50 -30.33
C TRP A 182 3.52 -3.55 -29.24
N LYS A 183 4.51 -4.43 -29.05
CA LYS A 183 4.55 -5.43 -27.98
C LYS A 183 5.94 -5.44 -27.32
N PRO A 184 6.05 -5.90 -26.06
CA PRO A 184 7.34 -5.97 -25.36
C PRO A 184 8.43 -6.71 -26.14
N GLU A 185 8.06 -7.75 -26.89
CA GLU A 185 9.02 -8.57 -27.67
C GLU A 185 9.63 -7.81 -28.86
N ASN A 186 8.98 -6.74 -29.33
CA ASN A 186 9.52 -5.90 -30.40
C ASN A 186 10.72 -5.07 -29.91
N GLY A 187 10.86 -4.89 -28.59
CA GLY A 187 11.82 -3.97 -28.00
C GLY A 187 11.48 -2.49 -28.27
N PRO A 188 12.24 -1.56 -27.68
CA PRO A 188 12.04 -0.14 -27.91
C PRO A 188 12.51 0.26 -29.32
N ARG A 189 11.79 1.20 -29.94
CA ARG A 189 12.30 1.93 -31.11
C ARG A 189 13.40 2.88 -30.66
N LEU A 190 14.52 2.87 -31.39
CA LEU A 190 15.66 3.76 -31.14
C LEU A 190 15.72 4.87 -32.20
N VAL A 191 16.22 6.03 -31.78
CA VAL A 191 16.56 7.15 -32.67
C VAL A 191 17.84 6.82 -33.44
N SER A 192 18.00 7.30 -34.68
CA SER A 192 19.24 7.13 -35.47
C SER A 192 20.45 7.79 -34.80
N GLU A 193 21.66 7.33 -35.11
CA GLU A 193 22.90 7.87 -34.51
C GLU A 193 23.12 9.34 -34.83
N GLU A 194 22.88 9.77 -36.07
CA GLU A 194 22.97 11.18 -36.45
C GLU A 194 22.00 12.05 -35.63
N ARG A 195 20.72 11.64 -35.61
CA ARG A 195 19.67 12.36 -34.88
C ARG A 195 19.90 12.40 -33.37
N ILE A 196 20.49 11.37 -32.76
CA ILE A 196 20.74 11.41 -31.30
C ILE A 196 21.87 12.39 -30.96
N GLU A 197 22.87 12.53 -31.83
CA GLU A 197 23.93 13.52 -31.64
C GLU A 197 23.43 14.95 -31.85
N GLU A 198 22.47 15.16 -32.77
CA GLU A 198 21.74 16.43 -32.84
C GLU A 198 20.99 16.72 -31.54
N ILE A 199 20.19 15.77 -31.04
CA ILE A 199 19.45 15.93 -29.77
C ILE A 199 20.41 16.22 -28.61
N ARG A 200 21.56 15.53 -28.54
CA ARG A 200 22.58 15.75 -27.51
C ARG A 200 23.08 17.19 -27.55
N ARG A 201 23.41 17.69 -28.73
CA ARG A 201 23.87 19.07 -28.92
C ARG A 201 22.78 20.08 -28.53
N ASP A 202 21.54 19.88 -28.98
CA ASP A 202 20.41 20.78 -28.68
C ASP A 202 20.19 20.91 -27.16
N PHE A 203 20.25 19.79 -26.42
CA PHE A 203 20.15 19.80 -24.95
C PHE A 203 21.33 20.52 -24.28
N GLU A 204 22.58 20.22 -24.68
CA GLU A 204 23.75 20.87 -24.08
C GLU A 204 23.82 22.37 -24.43
N GLU A 205 23.38 22.78 -25.63
CA GLU A 205 23.24 24.19 -26.01
C GLU A 205 22.18 24.91 -25.17
N SER A 206 20.98 24.33 -25.02
CA SER A 206 19.92 24.87 -24.15
C SER A 206 20.41 24.99 -22.70
N TRP A 207 21.03 23.95 -22.16
CA TRP A 207 21.57 23.98 -20.79
C TRP A 207 22.71 25.00 -20.61
N ALA A 208 23.55 25.20 -21.62
CA ALA A 208 24.60 26.22 -21.59
C ALA A 208 24.03 27.64 -21.67
N ALA A 209 23.03 27.87 -22.52
CA ALA A 209 22.39 29.17 -22.69
C ALA A 209 21.59 29.60 -21.45
N GLU A 210 20.87 28.65 -20.83
CA GLU A 210 20.00 28.92 -19.70
C GLU A 210 20.72 28.82 -18.34
N GLY A 211 21.97 28.35 -18.31
CA GLY A 211 22.78 28.25 -17.08
C GLY A 211 22.02 27.60 -15.92
N HIS A 212 22.00 28.25 -14.74
CA HIS A 212 21.28 27.78 -13.55
C HIS A 212 19.75 27.80 -13.66
N THR A 213 19.19 28.43 -14.70
CA THR A 213 17.74 28.41 -14.98
C THR A 213 17.33 27.35 -16.00
N GLY A 214 18.31 26.68 -16.62
CA GLY A 214 18.06 25.58 -17.55
C GLY A 214 17.27 24.47 -16.89
N TRP A 215 16.23 23.94 -17.52
CA TRP A 215 15.50 22.80 -16.99
C TRP A 215 15.89 21.48 -17.69
N PRO A 216 16.24 20.41 -16.96
CA PRO A 216 16.67 20.38 -15.56
C PRO A 216 18.14 20.81 -15.41
N HIS A 217 18.42 21.78 -14.53
CA HIS A 217 19.77 22.34 -14.36
C HIS A 217 20.76 21.29 -13.84
N GLU A 218 20.32 20.50 -12.85
CA GLU A 218 21.07 19.43 -12.23
C GLU A 218 20.12 18.41 -11.60
N GLY A 219 20.69 17.28 -11.18
CA GLY A 219 19.98 16.25 -10.43
C GLY A 219 19.38 15.13 -11.29
N PRO A 220 18.56 14.26 -10.68
CA PRO A 220 18.15 12.99 -11.28
C PRO A 220 17.44 13.11 -12.63
N GLU A 221 16.77 14.23 -12.89
CA GLU A 221 16.12 14.49 -14.19
C GLU A 221 17.13 14.72 -15.31
N ARG A 222 18.21 15.49 -15.05
CA ARG A 222 19.26 15.73 -16.05
C ARG A 222 20.05 14.45 -16.32
N ASP A 223 20.34 13.69 -15.25
CA ASP A 223 21.01 12.40 -15.35
C ASP A 223 20.16 11.39 -16.15
N HIS A 224 18.84 11.38 -15.95
CA HIS A 224 17.90 10.59 -16.73
C HIS A 224 17.91 10.97 -18.21
N ILE A 225 17.83 12.27 -18.54
CA ILE A 225 17.89 12.73 -19.93
C ILE A 225 19.20 12.27 -20.60
N ARG A 226 20.35 12.45 -19.93
CA ARG A 226 21.63 11.98 -20.45
C ARG A 226 21.64 10.47 -20.69
N LYS A 227 21.13 9.68 -19.73
CA LYS A 227 20.95 8.23 -19.90
C LYS A 227 20.06 7.90 -21.10
N MET A 228 18.94 8.61 -21.29
CA MET A 228 18.07 8.40 -22.46
C MET A 228 18.80 8.71 -23.77
N ILE A 229 19.61 9.78 -23.82
CA ILE A 229 20.44 10.12 -24.98
C ILE A 229 21.44 8.99 -25.26
N ASP A 230 22.17 8.52 -24.25
CA ASP A 230 23.16 7.45 -24.39
C ASP A 230 22.54 6.12 -24.84
N LEU A 231 21.27 5.88 -24.50
CA LEU A 231 20.48 4.73 -24.96
C LEU A 231 19.79 4.93 -26.31
N ARG A 232 20.09 6.01 -27.04
CA ARG A 232 19.45 6.38 -28.32
C ARG A 232 17.94 6.62 -28.21
N TRP A 233 17.54 7.24 -27.11
CA TRP A 233 16.18 7.69 -26.78
C TRP A 233 15.10 6.62 -27.01
N PRO A 234 15.15 5.50 -26.27
CA PRO A 234 14.27 4.36 -26.47
C PRO A 234 12.79 4.74 -26.29
N ARG A 235 11.92 4.27 -27.20
CA ARG A 235 10.46 4.40 -27.08
C ARG A 235 9.77 3.03 -27.20
N PRO A 236 9.05 2.56 -26.17
CA PRO A 236 8.91 3.16 -24.84
C PRO A 236 10.24 3.21 -24.06
N GLU A 237 10.36 4.15 -23.12
CA GLU A 237 11.51 4.24 -22.23
C GLU A 237 11.59 2.99 -21.34
N PRO A 238 12.79 2.47 -21.02
CA PRO A 238 12.97 1.27 -20.21
C PRO A 238 12.69 1.51 -18.72
N GLU A 239 12.60 2.76 -18.30
CA GLU A 239 12.32 3.15 -16.93
C GLU A 239 11.23 4.23 -16.88
N ARG A 240 10.63 4.41 -15.70
CA ARG A 240 9.63 5.45 -15.44
C ARG A 240 9.92 6.14 -14.12
N ASP A 241 9.56 7.41 -14.02
CA ASP A 241 9.51 8.09 -12.74
C ASP A 241 8.39 7.49 -11.88
N CYS A 242 8.77 6.79 -10.82
CA CYS A 242 7.79 6.13 -9.97
C CYS A 242 7.11 7.17 -9.06
N PHE A 243 5.97 7.70 -9.50
CA PHE A 243 5.17 8.63 -8.69
C PHE A 243 4.81 8.03 -7.32
N THR A 244 4.54 6.73 -7.24
CA THR A 244 4.24 6.06 -5.98
C THR A 244 5.39 6.16 -4.97
N CYS A 245 6.64 5.98 -5.41
CA CYS A 245 7.83 6.10 -4.54
C CYS A 245 7.98 7.50 -3.94
N THR A 246 7.45 8.56 -4.58
CA THR A 246 7.58 9.91 -4.02
C THR A 246 6.77 10.08 -2.73
N HIS A 247 5.65 9.36 -2.60
CA HIS A 247 4.73 9.47 -1.46
C HIS A 247 4.77 8.28 -0.50
N VAL A 248 5.05 7.09 -1.01
CA VAL A 248 5.01 5.87 -0.21
C VAL A 248 6.24 5.77 0.67
N ARG A 249 6.02 5.33 1.91
CA ARG A 249 7.06 5.18 2.91
C ARG A 249 6.94 3.83 3.61
N ARG A 250 8.08 3.22 3.92
CA ARG A 250 8.09 1.98 4.70
C ARG A 250 7.69 2.23 6.14
N ILE A 251 6.88 1.32 6.70
CA ILE A 251 6.55 1.28 8.13
C ILE A 251 7.79 0.80 8.88
N THR A 252 8.29 1.63 9.80
CA THR A 252 9.48 1.35 10.62
C THR A 252 9.15 1.07 12.08
N GLY A 253 7.87 1.18 12.45
CA GLY A 253 7.40 0.90 13.81
C GLY A 253 5.89 1.00 13.93
N TYR A 254 5.31 0.29 14.88
CA TYR A 254 3.92 0.49 15.26
C TYR A 254 3.64 0.24 16.73
N GLN A 255 2.61 0.91 17.22
CA GLN A 255 2.13 0.84 18.59
C GLN A 255 0.66 0.43 18.60
N ARG A 256 0.32 -0.53 19.46
CA ARG A 256 -1.08 -0.88 19.76
C ARG A 256 -1.78 0.29 20.44
N ILE A 257 -2.96 0.67 19.95
CA ILE A 257 -3.83 1.64 20.61
C ILE A 257 -4.98 0.90 21.32
N GLY A 258 -5.68 0.02 20.60
CA GLY A 258 -6.85 -0.71 21.10
C GLY A 258 -7.95 -0.84 20.06
N TRP A 259 -9.05 -1.47 20.44
CA TRP A 259 -10.23 -1.62 19.57
C TRP A 259 -10.86 -0.27 19.21
N LEU A 260 -11.31 -0.12 17.97
CA LEU A 260 -11.95 1.12 17.49
C LEU A 260 -13.25 1.38 18.24
N VAL A 261 -14.09 0.37 18.38
CA VAL A 261 -15.19 0.35 19.34
C VAL A 261 -14.76 -0.51 20.50
N SER A 262 -14.80 0.04 21.71
CA SER A 262 -14.47 -0.71 22.92
C SER A 262 -15.35 -1.95 22.95
N LYS A 263 -14.75 -3.14 22.86
CA LYS A 263 -15.46 -4.37 23.21
C LYS A 263 -15.81 -4.22 24.67
N THR A 264 -17.10 -4.12 24.99
CA THR A 264 -17.55 -4.32 26.36
C THR A 264 -17.05 -5.71 26.71
N SER A 265 -15.99 -5.81 27.52
CA SER A 265 -15.62 -7.09 28.10
C SER A 265 -16.90 -7.65 28.72
N PRO A 266 -17.25 -8.93 28.49
CA PRO A 266 -18.28 -9.56 29.30
C PRO A 266 -17.97 -9.17 30.74
N ALA A 267 -18.95 -8.59 31.44
CA ALA A 267 -18.77 -8.23 32.85
C ALA A 267 -18.08 -9.42 33.51
N PRO A 268 -16.94 -9.23 34.22
CA PRO A 268 -16.26 -10.34 34.85
C PRO A 268 -17.32 -11.13 35.59
N ALA A 269 -17.49 -12.41 35.21
CA ALA A 269 -18.48 -13.26 35.84
C ALA A 269 -18.26 -13.08 37.35
N PRO A 270 -19.32 -12.77 38.14
CA PRO A 270 -19.16 -12.56 39.57
C PRO A 270 -18.36 -13.75 40.08
N SER A 271 -17.21 -13.47 40.68
CA SER A 271 -16.37 -14.51 41.23
C SER A 271 -17.29 -15.37 42.09
N PRO A 272 -17.37 -16.70 41.86
CA PRO A 272 -18.14 -17.53 42.75
C PRO A 272 -17.60 -17.22 44.14
N ASN A 273 -18.49 -16.76 45.03
CA ASN A 273 -18.12 -16.48 46.41
C ASN A 273 -17.80 -17.83 47.05
N ILE A 274 -16.58 -18.29 46.81
CA ILE A 274 -16.06 -19.54 47.32
C ILE A 274 -15.82 -19.26 48.80
N ASP A 275 -16.82 -19.61 49.60
CA ASP A 275 -16.69 -19.65 51.04
C ASP A 275 -15.70 -20.78 51.39
N ARG A 276 -14.41 -20.41 51.46
CA ARG A 276 -13.31 -21.31 51.80
C ARG A 276 -13.57 -22.05 53.12
N LYS A 277 -14.30 -21.46 54.08
CA LYS A 277 -14.67 -22.16 55.32
C LYS A 277 -15.67 -23.27 55.04
N LYS A 278 -16.66 -23.04 54.18
CA LYS A 278 -17.67 -24.05 53.82
C LYS A 278 -17.05 -25.21 53.02
N ILE A 279 -16.08 -24.93 52.15
CA ILE A 279 -15.33 -25.98 51.44
C ILE A 279 -14.42 -26.75 52.40
N ALA A 280 -13.68 -26.06 53.28
CA ALA A 280 -12.84 -26.73 54.28
C ALA A 280 -13.66 -27.63 55.22
N ALA A 281 -14.86 -27.19 55.63
CA ALA A 281 -15.77 -28.00 56.44
C ALA A 281 -16.27 -29.25 55.69
N ARG A 282 -16.59 -29.13 54.39
CA ARG A 282 -16.98 -30.28 53.56
C ARG A 282 -15.81 -31.26 53.34
N LEU A 283 -14.58 -30.75 53.19
CA LEU A 283 -13.39 -31.57 53.06
C LEU A 283 -13.12 -32.35 54.36
N ALA A 284 -13.13 -31.68 55.51
CA ALA A 284 -12.95 -32.32 56.81
C ALA A 284 -14.03 -33.37 57.11
N ALA A 285 -15.28 -33.11 56.73
CA ALA A 285 -16.36 -34.09 56.88
C ALA A 285 -16.16 -35.32 55.99
N ALA A 286 -15.72 -35.13 54.74
CA ALA A 286 -15.42 -36.23 53.83
C ALA A 286 -14.21 -37.05 54.31
N GLU A 287 -13.16 -36.40 54.83
CA GLU A 287 -11.99 -37.08 55.40
C GLU A 287 -12.35 -37.89 56.65
N ALA A 288 -13.20 -37.35 57.53
CA ALA A 288 -13.70 -38.07 58.70
C ALA A 288 -14.54 -39.30 58.30
N GLU A 289 -15.36 -39.17 57.27
CA GLU A 289 -16.16 -40.27 56.74
C GLU A 289 -15.30 -41.38 56.12
N VAL A 290 -14.27 -40.99 55.36
CA VAL A 290 -13.29 -41.94 54.82
C VAL A 290 -12.56 -42.69 55.94
N GLN A 291 -12.18 -42.01 57.02
CA GLN A 291 -11.56 -42.65 58.18
C GLN A 291 -12.51 -43.60 58.90
N ARG A 292 -13.80 -43.25 59.00
CA ARG A 292 -14.84 -44.12 59.57
C ARG A 292 -15.01 -45.40 58.73
N LEU A 293 -15.12 -45.25 57.42
CA LEU A 293 -15.27 -46.38 56.49
C LEU A 293 -14.02 -47.27 56.48
N ARG A 294 -12.82 -46.69 56.57
CA ARG A 294 -11.56 -47.46 56.74
C ARG A 294 -11.56 -48.28 58.02
N LYS A 295 -11.99 -47.71 59.15
CA LYS A 295 -12.13 -48.46 60.41
C LYS A 295 -13.17 -49.59 60.32
N GLN A 296 -14.25 -49.41 59.57
CA GLN A 296 -15.24 -50.45 59.33
C GLN A 296 -14.70 -51.56 58.41
N LEU A 297 -13.79 -51.24 57.49
CA LEU A 297 -13.09 -52.24 56.67
C LEU A 297 -12.02 -53.00 57.48
N ASP A 298 -11.38 -52.34 58.44
CA ASP A 298 -10.33 -52.95 59.28
C ASP A 298 -10.88 -53.81 60.44
N ASN A 299 -12.15 -53.65 60.83
CA ASN A 299 -12.85 -54.47 61.83
C ASN A 299 -14.16 -55.04 61.26
N PRO A 300 -14.15 -56.21 60.60
CA PRO A 300 -15.34 -56.80 60.01
C PRO A 300 -16.30 -57.52 60.99
N ASP A 301 -16.01 -57.56 62.30
CA ASP A 301 -16.71 -58.43 63.27
C ASP A 301 -17.69 -57.72 64.23
N ASP A 302 -18.23 -56.55 63.88
CA ASP A 302 -19.38 -55.93 64.60
C ASP A 302 -20.43 -55.41 63.60
N ALA A 303 -21.05 -56.33 62.84
CA ALA A 303 -22.29 -56.12 62.10
C ALA A 303 -23.39 -57.06 62.61
#